data_AF-A0A835VRL7-F1
#
_entry.id   AF-A0A835VRL7-F1
#
_cell.length_a   1.000
_cell.length_b   1.000
_cell.length_c   1.000
_cell.angle_alpha   90.00
_cell.angle_beta   90.00
_cell.angle_gamma   90.00
#
_symmetry.space_group_name_H-M   'P 1'
#
loop_
_entity.id
_entity.type
_entity.pdbx_description
1 polymer ?
#
loop_
_entity_poly.entity_id
_entity_poly.type
_entity_poly.pdbx_seq_one_letter_code
_entity_poly.pdbx_strand_id
1 'polypeptide(L)'
;MGREPLGNKDATTGAADDAAAKLEKLYRGFAHRFNGVPEVTVQEVHSWVSEQNQLKLQPAQGQGQEQPGSPGAPAVVLVDVRSHAEQQVSVLPGSTTLTQKQFEARGPDSFRGSRVVCYCTAGYRSGVYAAKLLRRHPHLQVYNLRGSILAWTQAGLPLADPRDGAHTQRVHVYSEAWALQGDGYEPVVFRRPILSLALDAVGSAAQGLLRAVTGGGRMQQAQAKQAQAQGQEK
;
A
#
# COMPACT_ATOMS: atom_id res chain seq x y z
N MET A 1 -18.00 -9.09 -52.16
CA MET A 1 -17.64 -9.95 -51.01
C MET A 1 -16.68 -9.17 -50.14
N GLY A 2 -17.17 -8.45 -49.14
CA GLY A 2 -16.33 -7.76 -48.16
C GLY A 2 -16.75 -8.22 -46.78
N ARG A 3 -15.92 -9.02 -46.10
CA ARG A 3 -16.06 -9.28 -44.67
C ARG A 3 -15.18 -8.27 -43.95
N GLU A 4 -15.80 -7.35 -43.22
CA GLU A 4 -15.12 -6.56 -42.20
C GLU A 4 -14.72 -7.47 -41.02
N PRO A 5 -13.56 -7.25 -40.39
CA PRO A 5 -13.21 -7.93 -39.16
C PRO A 5 -13.87 -7.23 -37.98
N LEU A 6 -14.66 -7.97 -37.20
CA LEU A 6 -15.14 -7.54 -35.88
C LEU A 6 -13.92 -7.44 -34.94
N GLY A 7 -13.48 -6.21 -34.70
CA GLY A 7 -12.46 -5.90 -33.70
C GLY A 7 -13.01 -6.13 -32.30
N ASN A 8 -12.45 -7.10 -31.59
CA ASN A 8 -12.62 -7.23 -30.15
C ASN A 8 -11.63 -6.28 -29.46
N LYS A 9 -12.05 -5.03 -29.26
CA LYS A 9 -11.46 -4.08 -28.32
C LYS A 9 -12.53 -3.77 -27.28
N ASP A 10 -12.13 -3.44 -26.06
CA ASP A 10 -12.97 -2.78 -25.02
C ASP A 10 -13.45 -3.65 -23.84
N ALA A 11 -13.17 -4.96 -23.76
CA ALA A 11 -13.54 -5.74 -22.56
C ALA A 11 -12.56 -5.56 -21.38
N THR A 12 -11.28 -5.30 -21.64
CA THR A 12 -10.23 -5.28 -20.60
C THR A 12 -10.15 -3.93 -19.88
N THR A 13 -10.38 -2.82 -20.58
CA THR A 13 -10.26 -1.46 -20.04
C THR A 13 -11.30 -1.16 -18.96
N GLY A 14 -12.55 -1.61 -19.14
CA GLY A 14 -13.63 -1.36 -18.19
C GLY A 14 -13.46 -2.04 -16.83
N ALA A 15 -12.76 -3.18 -16.76
CA ALA A 15 -12.52 -3.90 -15.50
C ALA A 15 -11.41 -3.25 -14.66
N ALA A 16 -10.37 -2.73 -15.31
CA ALA A 16 -9.28 -2.01 -14.66
C ALA A 16 -9.75 -0.68 -14.05
N ASP A 17 -10.56 0.08 -14.81
CA ASP A 17 -11.17 1.32 -14.34
C ASP A 17 -12.08 1.08 -13.12
N ASP A 18 -12.80 -0.04 -13.10
CA ASP A 18 -13.64 -0.46 -11.97
C ASP A 18 -12.81 -0.84 -10.73
N ALA A 19 -11.67 -1.52 -10.90
CA ALA A 19 -10.77 -1.87 -9.80
C ALA A 19 -10.14 -0.63 -9.15
N ALA A 20 -9.67 0.33 -9.95
CA ALA A 20 -9.15 1.60 -9.46
C ALA A 20 -10.22 2.41 -8.69
N ALA A 21 -11.44 2.49 -9.23
CA ALA A 21 -12.56 3.17 -8.57
C ALA A 21 -12.95 2.50 -7.24
N LYS A 22 -12.98 1.16 -7.21
CA LYS A 22 -13.21 0.37 -5.98
C LYS A 22 -12.13 0.62 -4.94
N LEU A 23 -10.86 0.68 -5.35
CA LEU A 23 -9.74 0.97 -4.44
C LEU A 23 -9.85 2.38 -3.86
N GLU A 24 -10.16 3.38 -4.67
CA GLU A 24 -10.36 4.76 -4.20
C GLU A 24 -11.53 4.83 -3.21
N LYS A 25 -12.67 4.20 -3.54
CA LYS A 25 -13.83 4.11 -2.63
C LYS A 25 -13.46 3.43 -1.31
N LEU A 26 -12.71 2.34 -1.36
CA LEU A 26 -12.22 1.62 -0.18
C LEU A 26 -11.34 2.54 0.69
N TYR A 27 -10.37 3.23 0.08
CA TYR A 27 -9.47 4.15 0.77
C TYR A 27 -10.23 5.27 1.47
N ARG A 28 -11.13 5.96 0.74
CA ARG A 28 -11.96 7.04 1.29
C ARG A 28 -12.86 6.55 2.43
N GLY A 29 -13.31 5.30 2.38
CA GLY A 29 -14.10 4.66 3.43
C GLY A 29 -13.43 4.62 4.80
N PHE A 30 -12.10 4.68 4.89
CA PHE A 30 -11.38 4.70 6.17
C PHE A 30 -10.44 5.89 6.38
N ALA A 31 -10.18 6.71 5.35
CA ALA A 31 -9.20 7.81 5.42
C ALA A 31 -9.48 8.79 6.56
N HIS A 32 -10.76 9.04 6.86
CA HIS A 32 -11.21 9.91 7.95
C HIS A 32 -10.70 9.49 9.35
N ARG A 33 -10.25 8.24 9.52
CA ARG A 33 -9.80 7.70 10.81
C ARG A 33 -8.40 8.17 11.20
N PHE A 34 -7.66 8.78 10.28
CA PHE A 34 -6.34 9.37 10.52
C PHE A 34 -6.29 10.82 10.01
N ASN A 35 -7.36 11.57 10.28
CA ASN A 35 -7.43 13.02 10.00
C ASN A 35 -6.19 13.77 10.52
N GLY A 36 -5.69 14.69 9.70
CA GLY A 36 -4.48 15.46 9.98
C GLY A 36 -3.19 14.82 9.47
N VAL A 37 -3.24 13.60 8.91
CA VAL A 37 -2.12 13.03 8.14
C VAL A 37 -2.18 13.56 6.69
N PRO A 38 -1.15 14.26 6.21
CA PRO A 38 -1.05 14.63 4.80
C PRO A 38 -1.07 13.41 3.87
N GLU A 39 -1.85 13.47 2.80
CA GLU A 39 -1.88 12.44 1.76
C GLU A 39 -1.01 12.82 0.59
N VAL A 40 -0.41 11.83 -0.07
CA VAL A 40 0.30 11.99 -1.35
C VAL A 40 -0.18 10.98 -2.36
N THR A 41 -0.18 11.38 -3.63
CA THR A 41 -0.54 10.54 -4.77
C THR A 41 0.62 9.69 -5.23
N VAL A 42 0.29 8.65 -6.00
CA VAL A 42 1.30 7.80 -6.66
C VAL A 42 2.17 8.61 -7.60
N GLN A 43 1.58 9.54 -8.37
CA GLN A 43 2.30 10.38 -9.32
C GLN A 43 3.31 11.30 -8.63
N GLU A 44 2.93 11.94 -7.52
CA GLU A 44 3.85 12.77 -6.73
C GLU A 44 5.02 11.95 -6.18
N VAL A 45 4.73 10.81 -5.57
CA VAL A 45 5.78 9.94 -5.01
C VAL A 45 6.71 9.41 -6.10
N HIS A 46 6.15 9.01 -7.25
CA HIS A 46 6.92 8.55 -8.39
C HIS A 46 7.83 9.66 -8.94
N SER A 47 7.34 10.91 -9.04
CA SER A 47 8.16 12.08 -9.43
C SER A 47 9.32 12.25 -8.47
N TRP A 48 9.05 12.32 -7.16
CA TRP A 48 10.10 12.59 -6.18
C TRP A 48 11.16 11.48 -6.11
N VAL A 49 10.75 10.22 -6.23
CA VAL A 49 11.69 9.09 -6.27
C VAL A 49 12.52 9.11 -7.56
N SER A 50 11.91 9.43 -8.70
CA SER A 50 12.61 9.52 -9.99
C SER A 50 13.64 10.65 -9.99
N GLU A 51 13.26 11.83 -9.52
CA GLU A 51 14.16 12.99 -9.34
C GLU A 51 15.33 12.64 -8.42
N GLN A 52 15.04 12.02 -7.25
CA GLN A 52 16.09 11.60 -6.32
C GLN A 52 17.06 10.59 -6.95
N ASN A 53 16.57 9.65 -7.76
CA ASN A 53 17.42 8.67 -8.44
C ASN A 53 18.28 9.32 -9.53
N GLN A 54 17.74 10.28 -10.29
CA GLN A 54 18.49 11.03 -11.30
C GLN A 54 19.62 11.87 -10.66
N LEU A 55 19.38 12.48 -9.50
CA LEU A 55 20.41 13.21 -8.75
C LEU A 55 21.54 12.29 -8.27
N LYS A 56 21.25 11.03 -7.93
CA LYS A 56 22.27 10.04 -7.52
C LYS A 56 23.12 9.51 -8.68
N LEU A 57 22.59 9.53 -9.91
CA LEU A 57 23.26 9.00 -11.10
C LEU A 57 24.14 10.04 -11.81
N GLN A 58 24.00 11.33 -11.48
CA GLN A 58 24.88 12.35 -12.02
C GLN A 58 26.31 12.11 -11.49
N PRO A 59 27.33 11.95 -12.37
CA PRO A 59 28.70 11.87 -11.92
C PRO A 59 29.01 13.14 -11.12
N ALA A 60 29.79 13.00 -10.04
CA ALA A 60 30.36 14.14 -9.33
C ALA A 60 31.29 14.91 -10.29
N GLN A 61 30.71 15.72 -11.19
CA GLN A 61 31.45 16.56 -12.10
C GLN A 61 32.00 17.73 -11.30
N GLY A 62 33.27 17.61 -10.93
CA GLY A 62 34.13 18.73 -10.55
C GLY A 62 33.86 19.29 -9.15
N GLN A 63 34.85 19.16 -8.28
CA GLN A 63 35.02 20.11 -7.19
C GLN A 63 35.19 21.51 -7.82
N GLY A 64 34.14 22.31 -7.78
CA GLY A 64 34.12 23.62 -8.42
C GLY A 64 32.85 24.39 -8.08
N GLN A 65 32.91 25.10 -6.95
CA GLN A 65 31.92 26.06 -6.44
C GLN A 65 30.59 25.45 -5.95
N GLU A 66 30.53 25.20 -4.64
CA GLU A 66 29.27 25.21 -3.91
C GLU A 66 28.58 26.56 -4.19
N GLN A 67 27.47 26.54 -4.93
CA GLN A 67 26.59 27.69 -4.98
C GLN A 67 25.80 27.76 -3.66
N PRO A 68 25.97 28.81 -2.85
CA PRO A 68 25.17 28.99 -1.64
C PRO A 68 23.82 29.55 -2.06
N GLY A 69 22.73 28.76 -2.02
CA GLY A 69 21.40 29.35 -2.16
C GLY A 69 20.22 28.46 -2.52
N SER A 70 20.42 27.26 -3.08
CA SER A 70 19.30 26.38 -3.39
C SER A 70 19.30 25.20 -2.42
N PRO A 71 18.39 25.14 -1.41
CA PRO A 71 18.21 23.91 -0.67
C PRO A 71 17.82 22.82 -1.68
N GLY A 72 18.68 21.81 -1.85
CA GLY A 72 18.39 20.67 -2.70
C GLY A 72 17.03 20.07 -2.33
N ALA A 73 16.33 19.49 -3.31
CA ALA A 73 15.02 18.89 -3.09
C ALA A 73 15.08 17.90 -1.90
N PRO A 74 14.11 17.91 -0.98
CA PRO A 74 14.09 16.99 0.15
C PRO A 74 14.22 15.53 -0.28
N ALA A 75 15.07 14.77 0.40
CA ALA A 75 15.18 13.32 0.18
C ALA A 75 13.83 12.62 0.46
N VAL A 76 13.57 11.53 -0.24
CA VAL A 76 12.34 10.73 -0.12
C VAL A 76 12.67 9.39 0.50
N VAL A 77 11.96 9.05 1.57
CA VAL A 77 12.06 7.76 2.26
C VAL A 77 10.71 7.07 2.20
N LEU A 78 10.66 5.90 1.56
CA LEU A 78 9.45 5.09 1.53
C LEU A 78 9.47 4.13 2.72
N VAL A 79 8.39 4.09 3.50
CA VAL A 79 8.27 3.23 4.68
C VAL A 79 7.18 2.20 4.45
N ASP A 80 7.59 0.95 4.23
CA ASP A 80 6.70 -0.19 4.09
C ASP A 80 6.27 -0.72 5.45
N VAL A 81 5.00 -0.50 5.80
CA VAL A 81 4.42 -0.96 7.08
C VAL A 81 3.67 -2.29 6.94
N ARG A 82 3.80 -2.98 5.81
CA ARG A 82 3.25 -4.34 5.66
C ARG A 82 4.03 -5.33 6.51
N SER A 83 3.49 -6.54 6.64
CA SER A 83 4.22 -7.62 7.31
C SER A 83 5.41 -8.08 6.49
N HIS A 84 6.35 -8.77 7.14
CA HIS A 84 7.53 -9.32 6.47
C HIS A 84 7.14 -10.25 5.30
N ALA A 85 6.13 -11.11 5.47
CA ALA A 85 5.67 -12.01 4.42
C ALA A 85 5.17 -11.24 3.17
N GLU A 86 4.45 -10.13 3.38
CA GLU A 86 3.97 -9.28 2.28
C GLU A 86 5.12 -8.57 1.58
N GLN A 87 6.10 -8.08 2.35
CA GLN A 87 7.32 -7.46 1.82
C GLN A 87 8.11 -8.44 0.95
N GLN A 88 8.20 -9.72 1.37
CA GLN A 88 8.87 -10.78 0.60
C GLN A 88 8.23 -11.08 -0.76
N VAL A 89 6.97 -10.66 -1.00
CA VAL A 89 6.36 -10.79 -2.32
C VAL A 89 6.88 -9.72 -3.27
N SER A 90 6.89 -8.47 -2.81
CA SER A 90 7.36 -7.31 -3.56
C SER A 90 7.35 -6.06 -2.69
N VAL A 91 8.09 -5.03 -3.09
CA VAL A 91 8.12 -3.69 -2.47
C VAL A 91 8.09 -2.58 -3.52
N LEU A 92 7.82 -1.35 -3.09
CA LEU A 92 8.02 -0.18 -3.97
C LEU A 92 9.50 -0.01 -4.31
N PRO A 93 9.84 0.26 -5.59
CA PRO A 93 11.22 0.36 -6.03
C PRO A 93 11.89 1.62 -5.45
N GLY A 94 13.15 1.49 -5.09
CA GLY A 94 13.96 2.61 -4.63
C GLY A 94 14.96 2.22 -3.57
N SER A 95 16.17 2.77 -3.67
CA SER A 95 17.23 2.61 -2.66
C SER A 95 16.87 3.16 -1.27
N THR A 96 15.74 3.86 -1.16
CA THR A 96 15.24 4.47 0.08
C THR A 96 14.00 3.79 0.65
N THR A 97 13.58 2.65 0.09
CA THR A 97 12.52 1.84 0.67
C THR A 97 13.02 1.11 1.91
N LEU A 98 12.41 1.39 3.05
CA LEU A 98 12.69 0.76 4.34
C LEU A 98 11.45 0.01 4.82
N THR A 99 11.65 -1.14 5.43
CA THR A 99 10.62 -1.73 6.28
C THR A 99 10.39 -0.83 7.49
N GLN A 100 9.18 -0.84 8.06
CA GLN A 100 8.90 -0.12 9.31
C GLN A 100 9.94 -0.42 10.40
N LYS A 101 10.36 -1.69 10.53
CA LYS A 101 11.38 -2.10 11.51
C LYS A 101 12.74 -1.42 11.25
N GLN A 102 13.17 -1.35 9.99
CA GLN A 102 14.43 -0.68 9.63
C GLN A 102 14.36 0.84 9.83
N PHE A 103 13.22 1.46 9.51
CA PHE A 103 12.98 2.88 9.74
C PHE A 103 13.06 3.22 11.23
N GLU A 104 12.32 2.48 12.07
CA GLU A 104 12.30 2.68 13.53
C GLU A 104 13.68 2.42 14.16
N ALA A 105 14.41 1.40 13.69
CA ALA A 105 15.75 1.07 14.21
C ALA A 105 16.80 2.16 13.90
N ARG A 106 16.64 2.92 12.82
CA ARG A 106 17.50 4.07 12.50
C ARG A 106 17.16 5.32 13.33
N GLY A 107 15.98 5.33 13.96
CA GLY A 107 15.44 6.46 14.70
C GLY A 107 14.70 7.44 13.78
N PRO A 108 13.38 7.64 13.94
CA PRO A 108 12.60 8.52 13.06
C PRO A 108 13.17 9.94 12.90
N ASP A 109 13.76 10.49 13.96
CA ASP A 109 14.36 11.82 13.96
C ASP A 109 15.57 11.95 13.03
N SER A 110 16.23 10.84 12.67
CA SER A 110 17.34 10.85 11.70
C SER A 110 16.88 11.23 10.29
N PHE A 111 15.57 11.21 10.02
CA PHE A 111 14.98 11.54 8.73
C PHE A 111 14.41 12.97 8.68
N ARG A 112 14.77 13.82 9.65
CA ARG A 112 14.42 15.24 9.60
C ARG A 112 14.89 15.86 8.28
N GLY A 113 14.02 16.65 7.65
CA GLY A 113 14.27 17.25 6.34
C GLY A 113 14.01 16.32 5.15
N SER A 114 13.69 15.04 5.37
CA SER A 114 13.22 14.13 4.33
C SER A 114 11.68 14.08 4.28
N ARG A 115 11.12 13.77 3.11
CA ARG A 115 9.72 13.34 2.94
C ARG A 115 9.60 11.87 3.30
N VAL A 116 8.96 11.57 4.43
CA VAL A 116 8.70 10.20 4.90
C VAL A 116 7.33 9.76 4.39
N VAL A 117 7.30 8.84 3.43
CA VAL A 117 6.05 8.36 2.81
C VAL A 117 5.76 6.95 3.30
N CYS A 118 4.72 6.80 4.12
CA CYS A 118 4.27 5.51 4.63
C CYS A 118 3.31 4.86 3.63
N TYR A 119 3.47 3.55 3.38
CA TYR A 119 2.55 2.79 2.54
C TYR A 119 2.31 1.38 3.08
N CYS A 120 1.15 0.82 2.75
CA CYS A 120 0.82 -0.58 3.02
C CYS A 120 0.20 -1.26 1.80
N THR A 121 -0.79 -2.13 1.98
CA THR A 121 -1.58 -2.69 0.86
C THR A 121 -2.46 -1.61 0.22
N ALA A 122 -3.35 -1.00 1.02
CA ALA A 122 -4.39 -0.10 0.50
C ALA A 122 -4.43 1.29 1.18
N GLY A 123 -3.55 1.58 2.14
CA GLY A 123 -3.47 2.90 2.81
C GLY A 123 -3.95 2.97 4.25
N TYR A 124 -4.58 1.91 4.79
CA TYR A 124 -5.11 1.91 6.16
C TYR A 124 -4.00 1.85 7.23
N ARG A 125 -3.22 0.76 7.23
CA ARG A 125 -2.12 0.53 8.19
C ARG A 125 -1.10 1.67 8.17
N SER A 126 -0.78 2.18 6.99
CA SER A 126 0.15 3.29 6.80
C SER A 126 -0.43 4.62 7.27
N GLY A 127 -1.72 4.89 7.08
CA GLY A 127 -2.36 6.07 7.64
C GLY A 127 -2.33 6.09 9.17
N VAL A 128 -2.63 4.94 9.81
CA VAL A 128 -2.53 4.78 11.27
C VAL A 128 -1.09 5.00 11.75
N TYR A 129 -0.11 4.43 11.06
CA TYR A 129 1.30 4.59 11.40
C TYR A 129 1.81 6.01 11.18
N ALA A 130 1.45 6.67 10.08
CA ALA A 130 1.79 8.05 9.80
C ALA A 130 1.22 9.00 10.86
N ALA A 131 -0.03 8.78 11.30
CA ALA A 131 -0.62 9.52 12.41
C ALA A 131 0.17 9.34 13.72
N LYS A 132 0.63 8.10 14.00
CA LYS A 132 1.49 7.82 15.16
C LYS A 132 2.82 8.57 15.07
N LEU A 133 3.45 8.58 13.89
CA LEU A 133 4.70 9.30 13.68
C LEU A 133 4.53 10.80 13.90
N LEU A 134 3.52 11.43 13.31
CA LEU A 134 3.27 12.87 13.50
C LEU A 134 3.00 13.24 14.96
N ARG A 135 2.31 12.40 15.73
CA ARG A 135 2.12 12.64 17.18
C ARG A 135 3.41 12.57 17.98
N ARG A 136 4.33 11.67 17.61
CA ARG A 136 5.59 11.46 18.35
C ARG A 136 6.72 12.37 17.88
N HIS A 137 6.70 12.74 16.60
CA HIS A 137 7.73 13.49 15.90
C HIS A 137 7.06 14.59 15.05
N PRO A 138 6.45 15.61 15.67
CA PRO A 138 5.63 16.61 14.97
C PRO A 138 6.42 17.49 13.99
N HIS A 139 7.75 17.40 14.00
CA HIS A 139 8.65 18.14 13.11
C HIS A 139 9.02 17.35 11.83
N LEU A 140 8.61 16.08 11.71
CA LEU A 140 8.87 15.28 10.51
C LEU A 140 7.81 15.56 9.44
N GLN A 141 8.24 15.55 8.18
CA GLN A 141 7.34 15.61 7.02
C GLN A 141 6.87 14.18 6.70
N VAL A 142 5.73 13.78 7.28
CA VAL A 142 5.19 12.42 7.14
C VAL A 142 3.93 12.43 6.29
N TYR A 143 3.84 11.51 5.34
CA TYR A 143 2.73 11.37 4.41
C TYR A 143 2.21 9.94 4.39
N ASN A 144 0.91 9.78 4.11
CA ASN A 144 0.33 8.50 3.73
C ASN A 144 0.20 8.41 2.20
N LEU A 145 0.73 7.34 1.59
CA LEU A 145 0.51 7.08 0.17
C LEU A 145 -0.92 6.58 -0.05
N ARG A 146 -1.73 7.43 -0.70
CA ARG A 146 -3.13 7.14 -1.03
C ARG A 146 -3.25 5.86 -1.85
N GLY A 147 -4.08 4.92 -1.39
CA GLY A 147 -4.26 3.60 -2.01
C GLY A 147 -3.01 2.69 -1.97
N SER A 148 -1.88 3.18 -1.47
CA SER A 148 -0.62 2.47 -1.25
C SER A 148 -0.15 1.61 -2.44
N ILE A 149 0.39 0.40 -2.19
CA ILE A 149 0.99 -0.42 -3.25
C ILE A 149 -0.03 -0.85 -4.31
N LEU A 150 -1.31 -1.01 -3.96
CA LEU A 150 -2.33 -1.32 -4.97
C LEU A 150 -2.52 -0.14 -5.93
N ALA A 151 -2.58 1.10 -5.43
CA ALA A 151 -2.66 2.27 -6.30
C ALA A 151 -1.39 2.44 -7.14
N TRP A 152 -0.22 2.07 -6.59
CA TRP A 152 1.03 2.04 -7.35
C TRP A 152 0.93 1.10 -8.56
N THR A 153 0.39 -0.10 -8.37
CA THR A 153 0.17 -1.04 -9.48
C THR A 153 -0.89 -0.56 -10.46
N GLN A 154 -1.95 0.12 -10.00
CA GLN A 154 -2.98 0.72 -10.86
C GLN A 154 -2.38 1.81 -11.78
N ALA A 155 -1.31 2.47 -11.35
CA ALA A 155 -0.56 3.41 -12.19
C ALA A 155 0.43 2.72 -13.16
N GLY A 156 0.48 1.38 -13.20
CA GLY A 156 1.39 0.62 -14.05
C GLY A 156 2.87 0.74 -13.66
N LEU A 157 3.16 1.15 -12.41
CA LEU A 157 4.52 1.42 -11.97
C LEU A 157 5.22 0.17 -11.43
N PRO A 158 6.50 -0.06 -11.76
CA PRO A 158 7.19 -1.30 -11.43
C PRO A 158 7.23 -1.57 -9.92
N LEU A 159 7.19 -2.84 -9.54
CA LEU A 159 7.55 -3.29 -8.20
C LEU A 159 8.92 -3.97 -8.23
N ALA A 160 9.59 -4.00 -7.08
CA ALA A 160 10.87 -4.66 -6.92
C ALA A 160 10.73 -5.92 -6.05
N ASP A 161 11.45 -6.98 -6.43
CA ASP A 161 11.72 -8.11 -5.56
C ASP A 161 12.69 -7.65 -4.45
N PRO A 162 12.36 -7.82 -3.17
CA PRO A 162 13.20 -7.33 -2.08
C PRO A 162 14.54 -8.06 -1.95
N ARG A 163 14.75 -9.19 -2.63
CA ARG A 163 15.96 -10.02 -2.51
C ARG A 163 17.10 -9.50 -3.37
N ASP A 164 16.80 -9.08 -4.59
CA ASP A 164 17.78 -8.67 -5.60
C ASP A 164 17.46 -7.32 -6.26
N GLY A 165 16.29 -6.74 -5.98
CA GLY A 165 15.82 -5.50 -6.58
C GLY A 165 15.29 -5.65 -8.01
N ALA A 166 15.20 -6.87 -8.55
CA ALA A 166 14.68 -7.10 -9.89
C ALA A 166 13.20 -6.74 -10.00
N HIS A 167 12.78 -6.35 -11.21
CA HIS A 167 11.37 -6.05 -11.48
C HIS A 167 10.49 -7.29 -11.27
N THR A 168 9.36 -7.09 -10.60
CA THR A 168 8.36 -8.15 -10.39
C THR A 168 6.96 -7.60 -10.61
N GLN A 169 6.08 -8.46 -11.13
CA GLN A 169 4.65 -8.17 -11.28
C GLN A 169 3.82 -8.77 -10.15
N ARG A 170 4.45 -9.41 -9.16
CA ARG A 170 3.74 -10.05 -8.05
C ARG A 170 3.39 -9.02 -6.98
N VAL A 171 2.16 -9.04 -6.47
CA VAL A 171 1.73 -8.12 -5.41
C VAL A 171 0.80 -8.83 -4.44
N HIS A 172 1.06 -8.69 -3.14
CA HIS A 172 0.17 -9.26 -2.13
C HIS A 172 -1.08 -8.42 -1.95
N VAL A 173 -2.26 -9.02 -2.15
CA VAL A 173 -3.57 -8.33 -2.16
C VAL A 173 -4.38 -8.52 -0.89
N TYR A 174 -3.78 -9.10 0.16
CA TYR A 174 -4.41 -9.43 1.45
C TYR A 174 -5.45 -10.56 1.38
N SER A 175 -6.43 -10.46 0.49
CA SER A 175 -7.44 -11.48 0.22
C SER A 175 -7.87 -11.45 -1.24
N GLU A 176 -8.43 -12.54 -1.76
CA GLU A 176 -8.91 -12.60 -3.16
C GLU A 176 -9.98 -11.54 -3.43
N ALA A 177 -10.86 -11.28 -2.46
CA ALA A 177 -11.87 -10.23 -2.55
C ALA A 177 -11.28 -8.81 -2.66
N TRP A 178 -9.98 -8.65 -2.37
CA TRP A 178 -9.24 -7.39 -2.39
C TRP A 178 -8.18 -7.35 -3.50
N ALA A 179 -8.29 -8.24 -4.50
CA ALA A 179 -7.49 -8.23 -5.71
C ALA A 179 -7.82 -7.02 -6.60
N LEU A 180 -7.44 -5.83 -6.12
CA LEU A 180 -7.63 -4.52 -6.75
C LEU A 180 -6.30 -3.96 -7.28
N GLN A 181 -5.34 -4.84 -7.58
CA GLN A 181 -4.10 -4.48 -8.25
C GLN A 181 -4.34 -4.06 -9.71
N GLY A 182 -3.39 -3.31 -10.29
CA GLY A 182 -3.45 -2.92 -11.69
C GLY A 182 -3.26 -4.10 -12.65
N ASP A 183 -3.58 -3.84 -13.92
CA ASP A 183 -3.44 -4.83 -14.99
C ASP A 183 -1.99 -5.30 -15.15
N GLY A 184 -1.83 -6.59 -15.45
CA GLY A 184 -0.52 -7.21 -15.63
C GLY A 184 0.22 -7.52 -14.33
N TYR A 185 -0.41 -7.29 -13.16
CA TYR A 185 0.11 -7.74 -11.86
C TYR A 185 -0.55 -9.05 -11.40
N GLU A 186 0.27 -9.98 -10.91
CA GLU A 186 -0.14 -11.25 -10.33
C GLU A 186 -0.53 -11.06 -8.85
N PRO A 187 -1.81 -11.26 -8.47
CA PRO A 187 -2.22 -11.17 -7.07
C PRO A 187 -1.70 -12.39 -6.29
N VAL A 188 -1.03 -12.12 -5.18
CA VAL A 188 -0.61 -13.14 -4.22
C VAL A 188 -1.48 -13.03 -2.97
N VAL A 189 -2.01 -14.16 -2.52
CA VAL A 189 -2.73 -14.29 -1.25
C VAL A 189 -2.11 -15.39 -0.41
N PHE A 190 -2.04 -15.22 0.90
CA PHE A 190 -1.59 -16.30 1.78
C PHE A 190 -2.76 -17.23 2.11
N ARG A 191 -2.54 -18.55 1.97
CA ARG A 191 -3.55 -19.59 2.26
C ARG A 191 -4.02 -19.65 3.72
N ARG A 192 -3.41 -18.86 4.61
CA ARG A 192 -3.88 -18.60 5.97
C ARG A 192 -3.95 -17.08 6.16
N PRO A 193 -5.10 -16.51 6.57
CA PRO A 193 -5.19 -15.08 6.81
C PRO A 193 -4.18 -14.71 7.89
N ILE A 194 -3.25 -13.82 7.57
CA ILE A 194 -2.40 -13.22 8.60
C ILE A 194 -3.33 -12.32 9.41
N LEU A 195 -3.59 -12.71 10.65
CA LEU A 195 -4.54 -12.11 11.62
C LEU A 195 -4.29 -10.62 11.95
N SER A 196 -3.46 -9.89 11.21
CA SER A 196 -3.00 -8.54 11.57
C SER A 196 -4.02 -7.43 11.32
N LEU A 197 -5.03 -7.60 10.45
CA LEU A 197 -6.17 -6.67 10.42
C LEU A 197 -7.25 -7.01 11.46
N ALA A 198 -7.26 -8.24 11.99
CA ALA A 198 -8.27 -8.68 12.96
C ALA A 198 -7.90 -8.34 14.41
N LEU A 199 -6.60 -8.33 14.76
CA LEU A 199 -6.17 -8.05 16.15
C LEU A 199 -6.08 -6.57 16.51
N ASP A 200 -5.77 -5.67 15.57
CA ASP A 200 -5.69 -4.23 15.89
C ASP A 200 -7.05 -3.52 15.77
N ALA A 201 -8.10 -4.27 15.40
CA ALA A 201 -9.48 -3.80 15.32
C ALA A 201 -10.35 -4.29 16.48
N VAL A 202 -9.78 -4.42 17.69
CA VAL A 202 -10.58 -4.49 18.93
C VAL A 202 -11.17 -3.10 19.20
N GLY A 203 -12.18 -2.77 18.40
CA GLY A 203 -12.94 -1.54 18.42
C GLY A 203 -14.03 -1.67 17.36
N SER A 204 -15.26 -1.90 17.82
CA SER A 204 -16.56 -2.23 17.18
C SER A 204 -16.80 -2.01 15.67
N ALA A 205 -16.00 -1.22 14.95
CA ALA A 205 -16.18 -0.88 13.54
C ALA A 205 -15.84 -2.02 12.56
N ALA A 206 -14.92 -2.94 12.89
CA ALA A 206 -14.57 -4.04 11.98
C ALA A 206 -15.65 -5.13 11.89
N GLN A 207 -16.50 -5.28 12.91
CA GLN A 207 -17.66 -6.18 12.84
C GLN A 207 -18.68 -5.72 11.80
N GLY A 208 -18.84 -4.40 11.61
CA GLY A 208 -19.71 -3.82 10.59
C GLY A 208 -19.19 -4.04 9.17
N LEU A 209 -17.87 -3.89 8.97
CA LEU A 209 -17.24 -4.03 7.65
C LEU A 209 -17.18 -5.49 7.18
N LEU A 210 -16.97 -6.44 8.11
CA LEU A 210 -17.03 -7.87 7.78
C LEU A 210 -18.46 -8.28 7.39
N ARG A 211 -19.47 -7.78 8.10
CA ARG A 211 -20.89 -8.05 7.78
C ARG A 211 -21.34 -7.51 6.42
N ALA A 212 -20.85 -6.35 6.02
CA ALA A 212 -21.22 -5.71 4.76
C ALA A 212 -20.62 -6.40 3.51
N VAL A 213 -19.48 -7.10 3.68
CA VAL A 213 -18.77 -7.75 2.57
C VAL A 213 -19.04 -9.26 2.48
N THR A 214 -19.38 -9.93 3.59
CA THR A 214 -19.57 -11.40 3.60
C THR A 214 -21.01 -11.89 3.51
N GLY A 215 -21.99 -11.04 3.18
CA GLY A 215 -23.40 -11.48 3.08
C GLY A 215 -23.89 -12.11 4.39
N GLY A 216 -24.02 -11.29 5.43
CA GLY A 216 -24.47 -11.71 6.76
C GLY A 216 -25.88 -12.31 6.74
N GLY A 217 -25.98 -13.62 6.59
CA GLY A 217 -27.26 -14.33 6.73
C GLY A 217 -27.17 -15.84 6.90
N ARG A 218 -26.10 -16.52 6.45
CA ARG A 218 -26.08 -18.00 6.45
C ARG A 218 -25.14 -18.66 7.46
N MET A 219 -24.17 -17.94 8.05
CA MET A 219 -23.25 -18.57 9.02
C MET A 219 -23.79 -18.68 10.46
N GLN A 220 -24.78 -17.87 10.86
CA GLN A 220 -25.36 -17.98 12.21
C GLN A 220 -26.24 -19.23 12.39
N GLN A 221 -26.86 -19.76 11.32
CA GLN A 221 -27.65 -20.98 11.43
C GLN A 221 -26.80 -22.26 11.41
N ALA A 222 -25.62 -22.25 10.80
CA ALA A 222 -24.70 -23.38 10.79
C ALA A 222 -23.99 -23.57 12.15
N GLN A 223 -23.61 -22.47 12.81
CA GLN A 223 -22.98 -22.52 14.14
C GLN A 223 -23.97 -22.87 15.26
N ALA A 224 -25.24 -22.43 15.16
CA ALA A 224 -26.28 -22.80 16.12
C ALA A 224 -26.66 -24.29 16.08
N LYS A 225 -26.63 -24.92 14.89
CA LYS A 225 -26.94 -26.36 14.75
C LYS A 225 -25.82 -27.28 15.24
N GLN A 226 -24.55 -26.87 15.15
CA GLN A 226 -23.43 -27.64 15.69
C GLN A 226 -23.31 -27.54 17.23
N ALA A 227 -23.64 -26.39 17.83
CA ALA A 227 -23.62 -26.23 19.28
C ALA A 227 -24.75 -27.01 20.00
N GLN A 228 -25.92 -27.17 19.36
CA GLN A 228 -27.01 -27.99 19.91
C GLN A 228 -26.75 -29.51 19.80
N ALA A 229 -25.98 -29.96 18.81
CA ALA A 229 -25.63 -31.37 18.65
C ALA A 229 -24.56 -31.86 19.63
N GLN A 230 -23.71 -30.97 20.16
CA GLN A 230 -22.62 -31.32 21.09
C GLN A 230 -23.00 -31.16 22.58
N GLY A 231 -24.20 -30.67 22.88
CA GLY A 231 -24.71 -30.47 24.24
C GLY A 231 -25.56 -31.61 24.81
N GLN A 232 -25.75 -32.72 24.07
CA GLN A 232 -26.62 -33.83 24.46
C GLN A 232 -25.88 -35.15 24.77
N GLU A 233 -24.54 -35.15 24.82
CA GLU A 233 -23.71 -36.33 25.16
C GLU A 233 -22.89 -36.16 26.45
N LYS A 234 -23.45 -35.48 27.46
CA LYS A 234 -22.96 -35.58 28.84
C LYS A 234 -24.10 -35.78 29.82
#